data_AF-A0A3C1XEF4-F1
#
_entry.id   AF-A0A3C1XEF4-F1
#
_cell.length_a   1.000
_cell.length_b   1.000
_cell.length_c   1.000
_cell.angle_alpha   90.00
_cell.angle_beta   90.00
_cell.angle_gamma   90.00
#
_symmetry.space_group_name_H-M   'P 1'
#
loop_
_entity.id
_entity.type
_entity.pdbx_description
1 polymer ?
#
loop_
_entity_poly.entity_id
_entity_poly.type
_entity_poly.pdbx_seq_one_letter_code
_entity_poly.pdbx_strand_id
1 'polypeptide(L)' 'MINLVLQFYLKGLLVSFLVVGVLSLLYGFIYWARNRHRPSNVWRNRLFDIILIDILTIPILSF' A
#
# COMPACT_ATOMS: atom_id res chain seq x y z
N MET A 1 15.75 23.41 -12.46
CA MET A 1 14.34 22.98 -12.59
C MET A 1 14.18 21.47 -12.46
N ILE A 2 14.89 20.63 -13.22
CA ILE A 2 14.84 19.15 -13.12
C ILE A 2 15.07 18.62 -11.69
N ASN A 3 16.01 19.20 -10.95
CA ASN A 3 16.30 18.77 -9.58
C ASN A 3 15.14 19.06 -8.60
N LEU A 4 14.37 20.14 -8.83
CA LEU A 4 13.20 20.49 -8.04
C LEU A 4 12.03 19.54 -8.33
N VAL A 5 11.76 19.26 -9.61
CA VAL A 5 10.71 18.32 -10.03
C VAL A 5 10.98 16.92 -9.47
N LEU A 6 12.23 16.45 -9.56
CA LEU A 6 12.62 15.15 -9.00
C LEU A 6 12.43 15.10 -7.48
N GLN A 7 12.77 16.18 -6.76
CA GLN A 7 12.57 16.26 -5.32
C GLN A 7 11.09 16.23 -4.93
N PHE A 8 10.21 16.91 -5.68
CA PHE A 8 8.77 16.87 -5.43
C PHE A 8 8.19 15.48 -5.71
N TYR A 9 8.59 14.85 -6.80
CA TYR A 9 8.17 13.48 -7.12
C TYR A 9 8.59 12.48 -6.04
N LEU A 10 9.85 12.52 -5.60
CA LEU A 10 10.34 11.62 -4.54
C LEU A 10 9.62 11.87 -3.20
N LYS A 11 9.30 13.13 -2.87
CA LYS A 11 8.49 13.44 -1.69
C LYS A 11 7.06 12.92 -1.83
N GLY A 12 6.42 13.11 -2.99
CA GLY A 12 5.07 12.59 -3.27
C GLY A 12 5.02 11.07 -3.19
N LEU A 13 6.06 10.40 -3.69
CA LEU A 13 6.21 8.95 -3.63
C LEU A 13 6.37 8.46 -2.20
N LEU A 14 7.19 9.13 -1.39
CA LEU A 14 7.36 8.81 0.02
C LEU A 14 6.06 9.02 0.82
N VAL A 15 5.35 10.13 0.60
CA VAL A 15 4.07 10.40 1.27
C VAL A 15 3.02 9.38 0.87
N SER A 16 2.89 9.08 -0.42
CA SER A 16 1.94 8.09 -0.93
C SER A 16 2.24 6.70 -0.39
N PHE A 17 3.52 6.32 -0.33
CA PHE A 17 3.95 5.06 0.28
C PHE A 17 3.57 4.97 1.75
N LEU A 18 3.78 6.03 2.54
CA LEU A 18 3.41 6.06 3.95
C LEU A 18 1.89 5.97 4.14
N VAL A 19 1.12 6.76 3.40
CA VAL A 19 -0.35 6.80 3.53
C VAL A 19 -0.96 5.47 3.13
N VAL A 20 -0.63 4.98 1.94
CA VAL A 20 -1.16 3.72 1.41
C VAL A 20 -0.68 2.55 2.26
N GLY A 21 0.60 2.51 2.62
CA GLY A 21 1.16 1.46 3.47
C GLY A 21 0.48 1.37 4.84
N VAL A 22 0.20 2.49 5.49
CA VAL A 22 -0.54 2.51 6.77
C VAL A 22 -1.98 2.02 6.58
N LEU A 23 -2.68 2.47 5.54
CA LEU A 23 -4.05 2.01 5.25
C LEU A 23 -4.10 0.51 4.96
N SER A 24 -3.14 0.00 4.19
CA SER A 24 -3.01 -1.40 3.82
C SER A 24 -2.67 -2.28 5.02
N LEU A 25 -1.80 -1.82 5.92
CA LEU A 25 -1.53 -2.49 7.20
C LEU A 25 -2.76 -2.53 8.09
N LEU A 26 -3.48 -1.41 8.24
CA LEU A 26 -4.71 -1.36 9.02
C LEU A 26 -5.77 -2.30 8.46
N TYR A 27 -5.99 -2.26 7.15
CA TYR A 27 -6.94 -3.15 6.48
C TYR A 27 -6.56 -4.62 6.65
N GLY A 28 -5.29 -4.96 6.41
CA GLY A 28 -4.78 -6.32 6.58
C GLY A 28 -4.93 -6.82 8.02
N PHE A 29 -4.66 -5.96 9.02
CA PHE A 29 -4.80 -6.29 10.43
C PHE A 29 -6.26 -6.47 10.84
N ILE A 30 -7.16 -5.58 10.44
CA ILE A 30 -8.60 -5.68 10.70
C ILE A 30 -9.16 -6.96 10.07
N TYR A 31 -8.79 -7.24 8.81
CA TYR A 31 -9.20 -8.44 8.10
C TYR A 31 -8.70 -9.70 8.80
N TRP A 32 -7.42 -9.72 9.20
CA TRP A 32 -6.84 -10.84 9.93
C TRP A 32 -7.54 -11.07 11.28
N ALA A 33 -7.76 -10.00 12.06
CA ALA A 33 -8.42 -10.07 13.35
C ALA A 33 -9.86 -10.61 13.24
N ARG A 34 -10.60 -10.19 12.22
CA ARG A 34 -11.99 -10.61 12.00
C ARG A 34 -12.10 -12.02 11.40
N ASN A 35 -11.11 -12.47 10.65
CA ASN A 35 -11.18 -13.70 9.85
C ASN A 35 -10.19 -14.78 10.30
N ARG A 36 -9.83 -14.84 11.60
CA ARG A 36 -8.88 -15.84 12.16
C ARG A 36 -9.18 -17.30 11.82
N HIS A 37 -10.45 -17.65 11.55
CA HIS A 37 -10.85 -19.02 11.20
C HIS A 37 -10.63 -19.40 9.73
N ARG A 38 -10.25 -18.45 8.87
CA ARG A 38 -10.03 -18.72 7.44
C ARG A 38 -8.68 -19.44 7.23
N PRO A 39 -8.60 -20.35 6.24
CA PRO A 39 -7.34 -21.02 5.92
C PRO A 39 -6.28 -20.03 5.43
N SER A 40 -5.02 -20.30 5.78
CA SER A 40 -3.85 -19.45 5.48
C SER A 40 -3.71 -19.07 3.99
N ASN A 41 -4.15 -19.94 3.08
CA ASN A 41 -4.16 -19.67 1.64
C ASN A 41 -5.03 -18.46 1.25
N VAL A 42 -6.18 -18.27 1.92
CA VAL A 42 -7.07 -17.12 1.66
C VAL A 42 -6.43 -15.83 2.14
N TRP A 43 -5.72 -15.87 3.27
CA TRP A 43 -5.01 -14.71 3.79
C TRP A 43 -3.81 -14.33 2.91
N ARG A 44 -3.07 -15.33 2.40
CA ARG A 44 -1.97 -15.12 1.46
C ARG A 44 -2.44 -14.46 0.16
N ASN A 45 -3.53 -14.94 -0.44
CA ASN A 45 -4.12 -14.28 -1.61
C ASN A 45 -4.51 -12.84 -1.31
N ARG A 46 -5.15 -12.59 -0.16
CA ARG A 46 -5.54 -11.23 0.24
C ARG A 46 -4.34 -10.31 0.42
N LEU A 47 -3.23 -10.80 0.98
CA LEU A 47 -1.98 -10.04 1.06
C LEU A 47 -1.45 -9.68 -0.33
N PHE A 48 -1.43 -10.63 -1.27
CA PHE A 48 -1.03 -10.35 -2.64
C PHE A 48 -1.92 -9.29 -3.29
N ASP A 49 -3.24 -9.34 -3.07
CA ASP A 49 -4.15 -8.32 -3.57
C ASP A 49 -3.84 -6.93 -2.99
N ILE A 50 -3.56 -6.86 -1.68
CA ILE A 50 -3.18 -5.60 -1.01
C ILE A 50 -1.89 -5.04 -1.61
N ILE A 51 -0.85 -5.88 -1.72
CA ILE A 51 0.44 -5.49 -2.31
C ILE A 51 0.25 -5.02 -3.76
N LEU A 52 -0.58 -5.72 -4.54
CA LEU A 52 -0.86 -5.36 -5.93
C LEU A 52 -1.53 -3.97 -6.01
N ILE A 53 -2.51 -3.70 -5.15
CA ILE A 53 -3.17 -2.39 -5.07
C ILE A 53 -2.14 -1.32 -4.70
N ASP A 54 -1.26 -1.58 -3.74
CA ASP A 54 -0.24 -0.63 -3.30
C ASP A 54 0.72 -0.28 -4.44
N ILE A 55 1.24 -1.29 -5.15
CA ILE A 55 2.17 -1.12 -6.29
C ILE A 55 1.52 -0.30 -7.41
N LEU A 56 0.23 -0.48 -7.66
CA LEU A 56 -0.49 0.27 -8.70
C LEU A 56 -0.86 1.69 -8.25
N THR A 57 -1.23 1.86 -6.98
CA THR A 57 -1.82 3.11 -6.47
C THR A 57 -0.77 4.12 -6.04
N ILE A 58 0.33 3.67 -5.42
CA ILE A 58 1.38 4.56 -4.90
C ILE A 58 1.99 5.44 -6.01
N PRO A 59 2.35 4.90 -7.19
CA PRO A 59 2.85 5.73 -8.28
C PRO A 59 1.82 6.76 -8.74
N ILE A 60 0.55 6.37 -8.87
CA ILE A 60 -0.52 7.25 -9.34
C ILE A 60 -0.74 8.42 -8.36
N LEU A 61 -0.74 8.15 -7.06
CA LEU A 61 -0.90 9.20 -6.04
C LEU A 61 0.35 10.08 -5.87
N SER A 62 1.50 9.59 -6.33
CA SER A 62 2.76 10.33 -6.23
C SER A 62 2.97 11.40 -7.29
N PHE A 63 2.18 11.36 -8.38
CA PHE A 63 2.15 12.34 -9.46
C PHE A 63 1.15 13.46 -9.19
#